data_AF-A0A511DD77-F1
#
_entry.id   AF-A0A511DD77-F1
#
_cell.length_a   1.000
_cell.length_b   1.000
_cell.length_c   1.000
_cell.angle_alpha   90.00
_cell.angle_beta   90.00
_cell.angle_gamma   90.00
#
_symmetry.space_group_name_H-M   'P 1'
#
loop_
_entity.id
_entity.type
_entity.pdbx_description
1 polymer ?
#
loop_
_entity_poly.entity_id
_entity_poly.type
_entity_poly.pdbx_seq_one_letter_code
_entity_poly.pdbx_strand_id
1 'polypeptide(L)'
;MATAWSDDKDLSSVVGTHRLARVAITYDRLVRAFGKPEHGLDYKTEVEWHISTPFGLGTIYDFTYGDYPGPSVPERITRWSIGGHNDATGTYMLRLIEAAGGEPA
;
A
#
# COMPACT_ATOMS: atom_id res chain seq x y z
N MET A 1 24.23 17.55 -13.12
CA MET A 1 24.41 16.78 -11.86
C MET A 1 23.15 15.95 -11.67
N ALA A 2 23.22 14.65 -11.91
CA ALA A 2 22.12 13.72 -11.67
C ALA A 2 22.46 12.93 -10.40
N THR A 3 21.69 13.11 -9.34
CA THR A 3 21.80 12.31 -8.12
C THR A 3 21.20 10.93 -8.41
N ALA A 4 22.04 9.91 -8.39
CA ALA A 4 21.64 8.51 -8.40
C ALA A 4 20.94 8.19 -7.06
N TRP A 5 19.75 7.61 -7.12
CA TRP A 5 19.06 7.05 -5.96
C TRP A 5 19.46 5.58 -5.89
N SER A 6 19.99 5.13 -4.76
CA SER A 6 20.38 3.74 -4.55
C SER A 6 19.14 2.90 -4.24
N ASP A 7 18.85 1.94 -5.13
CA ASP A 7 17.86 0.86 -4.99
C ASP A 7 18.35 -0.22 -4.01
N ASP A 8 18.49 0.12 -2.73
CA ASP A 8 18.58 -0.87 -1.66
C ASP A 8 17.30 -0.77 -0.82
N LYS A 9 16.20 -1.34 -1.33
CA LYS A 9 15.03 -1.64 -0.49
C LYS A 9 15.49 -2.65 0.57
N ASP A 10 15.75 -2.18 1.77
CA ASP A 10 15.95 -3.04 2.94
C ASP A 10 14.65 -3.81 3.21
N LEU A 11 14.56 -5.01 2.63
CA LEU A 11 13.39 -5.90 2.74
C LEU A 11 13.21 -6.45 4.16
N SER A 12 14.15 -6.25 5.08
CA SER A 12 14.01 -6.69 6.48
C SER A 12 12.93 -5.92 7.24
N SER A 13 12.51 -4.75 6.75
CA SER A 13 11.39 -3.96 7.29
C SER A 13 10.01 -4.36 6.74
N VAL A 14 9.95 -5.20 5.71
CA VAL A 14 8.71 -5.55 5.00
C VAL A 14 7.86 -6.56 5.79
N VAL A 15 8.51 -7.35 6.65
CA VAL A 15 7.82 -8.35 7.47
C VAL A 15 7.13 -7.66 8.66
N GLY A 16 5.81 -7.83 8.78
CA GLY A 16 5.08 -7.51 10.00
C GLY A 16 4.49 -6.11 10.11
N THR A 17 4.26 -5.40 9.00
CA THR A 17 3.38 -4.21 9.07
C THR A 17 1.98 -4.63 9.56
N HIS A 18 1.30 -3.75 10.29
CA HIS A 18 -0.08 -4.00 10.71
C HIS A 18 -1.00 -2.96 10.08
N ARG A 19 -2.28 -3.31 9.93
CA ARG A 19 -3.28 -2.40 9.38
C ARG A 19 -3.46 -1.17 10.28
N LEU A 20 -3.17 0.00 9.75
CA LEU A 20 -3.37 1.30 10.38
C LEU A 20 -4.69 1.94 9.94
N ALA A 21 -5.07 1.79 8.66
CA ALA A 21 -6.28 2.41 8.12
C ALA A 21 -6.90 1.61 6.96
N ARG A 22 -8.09 2.04 6.54
CA ARG A 22 -8.74 1.66 5.28
C ARG A 22 -9.05 2.90 4.47
N VAL A 23 -8.92 2.78 3.16
CA VAL A 23 -9.18 3.87 2.21
C VAL A 23 -10.00 3.39 1.03
N ALA A 24 -10.80 4.29 0.47
CA ALA A 24 -11.54 4.11 -0.76
C ALA A 24 -10.78 4.78 -1.91
N ILE A 25 -10.22 3.98 -2.81
CA ILE A 25 -9.47 4.42 -3.98
C ILE A 25 -9.42 3.28 -5.00
N THR A 26 -9.40 3.60 -6.30
CA THR A 26 -9.32 2.57 -7.34
C THR A 26 -7.88 2.14 -7.59
N TYR A 27 -7.70 0.89 -8.05
CA TYR A 27 -6.40 0.38 -8.48
C TYR A 27 -5.68 1.31 -9.47
N ASP A 28 -6.38 1.81 -10.49
CA ASP A 28 -5.79 2.69 -11.50
C ASP A 28 -5.22 3.99 -10.91
N ARG A 29 -5.86 4.53 -9.86
CA ARG A 29 -5.36 5.72 -9.17
C ARG A 29 -4.11 5.40 -8.35
N LEU A 30 -4.09 4.26 -7.67
CA LEU A 30 -2.89 3.76 -6.98
C LEU A 30 -1.73 3.55 -7.96
N VAL A 31 -1.98 2.93 -9.11
CA VAL A 31 -0.95 2.72 -10.15
C VAL A 31 -0.42 4.03 -10.70
N ARG A 32 -1.29 5.01 -10.96
CA ARG A 32 -0.86 6.34 -11.42
C ARG A 32 -0.04 7.09 -10.38
N ALA A 33 -0.35 6.92 -9.09
CA ALA A 33 0.32 7.63 -8.00
C ALA A 33 1.63 6.96 -7.57
N PHE A 34 1.68 5.64 -7.52
CA PHE A 34 2.74 4.87 -6.86
C PHE A 34 3.45 3.87 -7.77
N GLY A 35 3.05 3.77 -9.05
CA GLY A 35 3.55 2.76 -9.97
C GLY A 35 2.86 1.41 -9.80
N LYS A 36 3.36 0.37 -10.48
CA LYS A 36 2.76 -0.97 -10.39
C LYS A 36 3.05 -1.59 -9.00
N PRO A 37 2.09 -2.33 -8.42
CA PRO A 37 2.34 -3.08 -7.20
C PRO A 37 3.28 -4.25 -7.46
N GLU A 38 3.80 -4.79 -6.37
CA GLU A 38 4.46 -6.09 -6.31
C GLU A 38 3.41 -7.17 -6.00
N HIS A 39 3.75 -8.43 -6.28
CA HIS A 39 2.94 -9.55 -5.79
C HIS A 39 3.01 -9.61 -4.28
N GLY A 40 1.87 -9.87 -3.63
CA GLY A 40 1.82 -10.09 -2.19
C GLY A 40 2.76 -11.24 -1.77
N LEU A 41 3.38 -11.09 -0.61
CA LEU A 41 4.34 -12.06 -0.09
C LEU A 41 3.68 -13.23 0.67
N ASP A 42 2.36 -13.17 0.90
CA ASP A 42 1.62 -14.18 1.64
C ASP A 42 0.41 -14.71 0.85
N TYR A 43 -0.34 -15.64 1.45
CA TYR A 43 -1.52 -16.25 0.82
C TYR A 43 -2.79 -15.39 0.95
N LYS A 44 -2.69 -14.20 1.53
CA LYS A 44 -3.81 -13.32 1.89
C LYS A 44 -3.83 -12.02 1.09
N THR A 45 -2.70 -11.63 0.50
CA THR A 45 -2.55 -10.46 -0.37
C THR A 45 -2.14 -10.91 -1.76
N GLU A 46 -2.86 -10.46 -2.78
CA GLU A 46 -2.47 -10.71 -4.17
C GLU A 46 -1.50 -9.63 -4.66
N VAL A 47 -1.70 -8.38 -4.21
CA VAL A 47 -0.89 -7.23 -4.60
C VAL A 47 -0.59 -6.30 -3.42
N GLU A 48 0.63 -5.76 -3.42
CA GLU A 48 1.07 -4.82 -2.39
C GLU A 48 1.98 -3.73 -2.97
N TRP A 49 1.81 -2.50 -2.48
CA TRP A 49 2.78 -1.42 -2.68
C TRP A 49 3.61 -1.23 -1.43
N HIS A 50 4.92 -1.11 -1.61
CA HIS A 50 5.88 -0.72 -0.59
C HIS A 50 6.30 0.73 -0.78
N ILE A 51 5.88 1.60 0.13
CA ILE A 51 6.12 3.05 0.06
C ILE A 51 7.07 3.47 1.18
N SER A 52 8.26 3.94 0.80
CA SER A 52 9.19 4.56 1.75
C SER A 52 8.64 5.91 2.19
N THR A 53 8.41 6.06 3.50
CA THR A 53 8.04 7.35 4.10
C THR A 53 9.19 7.88 4.95
N PRO A 54 9.19 9.18 5.31
CA PRO A 54 10.13 9.72 6.28
C PRO A 54 10.06 9.07 7.68
N PHE A 55 9.00 8.31 7.98
CA PHE A 55 8.72 7.71 9.29
C PHE A 55 8.84 6.17 9.29
N GLY A 56 9.25 5.58 8.16
CA GLY A 56 9.36 4.13 7.98
C GLY A 56 8.60 3.63 6.76
N LEU A 57 8.49 2.31 6.63
CA LEU A 57 7.79 1.65 5.54
C LEU A 57 6.27 1.72 5.74
N GLY A 58 5.56 2.23 4.73
CA GLY A 58 4.11 2.10 4.60
C GLY A 58 3.74 1.10 3.51
N THR A 59 2.62 0.39 3.68
CA THR A 59 2.10 -0.54 2.68
C THR A 59 0.68 -0.21 2.26
N ILE A 60 0.33 -0.57 1.01
CA ILE A 60 -1.03 -0.54 0.50
C ILE A 60 -1.31 -1.93 -0.06
N TYR A 61 -2.33 -2.63 0.41
CA TYR A 61 -2.56 -4.02 0.03
C TYR A 61 -4.04 -4.37 -0.01
N ASP A 62 -4.36 -5.38 -0.82
CA ASP A 62 -5.68 -5.98 -0.89
C ASP A 62 -5.88 -6.95 0.27
N PHE A 63 -6.60 -6.52 1.31
CA PHE A 63 -6.96 -7.41 2.41
C PHE A 63 -8.46 -7.57 2.50
N THR A 64 -8.96 -8.57 1.79
CA THR A 64 -10.36 -8.97 1.80
C THR A 64 -10.62 -9.85 3.01
N TYR A 65 -11.10 -9.26 4.11
CA TYR A 65 -11.74 -10.05 5.16
C TYR A 65 -13.12 -10.50 4.65
N GLY A 66 -13.25 -11.76 4.23
CA GLY A 66 -14.54 -12.48 4.18
C GLY A 66 -15.43 -12.32 2.93
N ASP A 67 -15.22 -11.35 2.04
CA ASP A 67 -16.19 -11.07 0.97
C ASP A 67 -15.87 -11.69 -0.40
N TYR A 68 -14.66 -12.21 -0.63
CA TYR A 68 -14.26 -12.84 -1.90
C TYR A 68 -13.51 -14.16 -1.65
N PRO A 69 -14.16 -15.33 -1.76
CA PRO A 69 -13.51 -16.63 -1.64
C PRO A 69 -12.78 -17.06 -2.93
N GLY A 70 -12.18 -16.11 -3.65
CA GLY A 70 -11.50 -16.35 -4.93
C GLY A 70 -10.34 -15.40 -5.15
N PRO A 71 -9.52 -15.62 -6.19
CA PRO A 71 -8.39 -14.74 -6.51
C PRO A 71 -8.90 -13.30 -6.62
N SER A 72 -8.28 -12.39 -5.88
CA SER A 72 -8.63 -10.99 -5.96
C SER A 72 -8.34 -10.53 -7.40
N VAL A 73 -9.23 -9.73 -7.98
CA VAL A 73 -8.98 -9.05 -9.25
C VAL A 73 -8.63 -7.62 -8.88
N PRO A 74 -7.35 -7.25 -8.77
CA PRO A 74 -6.92 -5.97 -8.20
C PRO A 74 -7.63 -4.77 -8.80
N GLU A 75 -7.88 -4.80 -10.11
CA GLU A 75 -8.54 -3.74 -10.88
C GLU A 75 -10.00 -3.50 -10.44
N ARG A 76 -10.65 -4.46 -9.78
CA ARG A 76 -12.01 -4.35 -9.25
C ARG A 76 -12.06 -3.86 -7.81
N ILE A 77 -10.91 -3.75 -7.14
CA ILE A 77 -10.83 -3.39 -5.73
C ILE A 77 -10.89 -1.87 -5.60
N THR A 78 -11.86 -1.41 -4.81
CA THR A 78 -12.08 0.01 -4.51
C THR A 78 -11.78 0.36 -3.06
N ARG A 79 -11.47 -0.65 -2.21
CA ARG A 79 -11.12 -0.48 -0.80
C ARG A 79 -9.82 -1.18 -0.50
N TRP A 80 -8.89 -0.45 0.09
CA TRP A 80 -7.52 -0.90 0.33
C TRP A 80 -7.17 -0.74 1.80
N SER A 81 -6.30 -1.62 2.29
CA SER A 81 -5.71 -1.49 3.62
C SER A 81 -4.42 -0.70 3.54
N ILE A 82 -4.21 0.19 4.51
CA ILE A 82 -2.94 0.89 4.71
C ILE A 82 -2.22 0.23 5.88
N GLY A 83 -1.00 -0.23 5.65
CA GLY A 83 -0.14 -0.83 6.66
C GLY A 83 1.03 0.08 7.04
N GLY A 84 1.57 -0.17 8.23
CA GLY A 84 2.81 0.43 8.70
C GLY A 84 3.15 -0.04 10.11
N HIS A 85 4.18 0.57 10.69
CA HIS A 85 4.66 0.23 12.05
C HIS A 85 4.33 1.31 13.10
N ASN A 86 3.83 2.48 12.68
CA ASN A 86 3.51 3.59 13.57
C ASN A 86 2.48 4.57 12.96
N ASP A 87 1.84 5.37 13.82
CA ASP A 87 0.79 6.33 13.44
C ASP A 87 1.29 7.45 12.50
N ALA A 88 2.57 7.84 12.61
CA ALA A 88 3.15 8.87 11.75
C ALA A 88 3.24 8.39 10.29
N THR A 89 3.62 7.14 10.10
CA THR A 89 3.59 6.46 8.79
C THR A 89 2.16 6.39 8.28
N GLY A 90 1.20 5.96 9.12
CA GLY A 90 -0.21 5.91 8.74
C GLY A 90 -0.76 7.27 8.31
N THR A 91 -0.50 8.32 9.10
CA THR A 91 -0.91 9.69 8.78
C THR A 91 -0.30 10.20 7.48
N TYR A 92 0.99 9.93 7.25
CA TYR A 92 1.68 10.32 6.03
C TYR A 92 1.09 9.61 4.80
N MET A 93 0.86 8.30 4.90
CA MET A 93 0.25 7.49 3.85
C MET A 93 -1.15 7.97 3.50
N LEU A 94 -1.99 8.31 4.49
CA LEU A 94 -3.33 8.85 4.25
C LEU A 94 -3.29 10.14 3.42
N ARG A 95 -2.35 11.04 3.70
CA ARG A 95 -2.17 12.26 2.90
C ARG A 95 -1.75 11.98 1.46
N LEU A 96 -0.92 10.97 1.23
CA LEU A 96 -0.56 10.54 -0.13
C LEU A 96 -1.78 9.98 -0.87
N ILE A 97 -2.63 9.22 -0.18
CA ILE A 97 -3.87 8.68 -0.76
C ILE A 97 -4.85 9.80 -1.09
N GLU A 98 -5.06 10.76 -0.18
CA GLU A 98 -5.89 11.95 -0.43
C GLU A 98 -5.38 12.74 -1.64
N ALA A 99 -4.07 12.95 -1.75
CA ALA A 99 -3.44 13.59 -2.91
C ALA A 99 -3.64 12.80 -4.22
N ALA A 100 -3.78 11.47 -4.14
CA ALA A 100 -4.14 10.60 -5.26
C ALA A 100 -5.66 10.54 -5.55
N GLY A 101 -6.47 11.29 -4.79
CA GLY A 101 -7.92 11.34 -4.90
C GLY A 101 -8.64 10.16 -4.23
N GLY A 102 -8.05 9.55 -3.22
CA GLY A 102 -8.71 8.58 -2.34
C GLY A 102 -9.30 9.25 -1.10
N GLU A 103 -10.20 8.55 -0.43
CA GLU A 103 -10.90 9.02 0.77
C GLU A 103 -10.79 8.00 1.92
N PRO A 104 -10.87 8.41 3.19
CA PRO A 104 -11.03 7.47 4.31
C PRO A 104 -12.29 6.59 4.13
N ALA A 105 -12.20 5.31 4.51
CA ALA A 105 -13.28 4.32 4.32
C ALA A 105 -13.75 3.63 5.60
#